data_AF-A0A7X6A6U3-F1
#
_entry.id   AF-A0A7X6A6U3-F1
#
_cell.length_a   1.000
_cell.length_b   1.000
_cell.length_c   1.000
_cell.angle_alpha   90.00
_cell.angle_beta   90.00
_cell.angle_gamma   90.00
#
_symmetry.space_group_name_H-M   'P 1'
#
loop_
_entity.id
_entity.type
_entity.pdbx_description
1 polymer ?
#
loop_
_entity_poly.entity_id
_entity_poly.type
_entity_poly.pdbx_seq_one_letter_code
_entity_poly.pdbx_strand_id
1 'polypeptide(L)'
;MEKELRERLTRCEQANRQTRLMLCVSLTLLIVLAIGQPGLTQVDAQQSQVVDILRVAEIVIVDNNGVDRVRLSGQLPDAVINGKSIPRGEKAAGILLYDDTGQERGGYVTFSPSGNVALTLDTRKQQVALFAADAEDGAVARLWRGKDWVEMRTDAGGARLSIGRSDELVVQEPAISEIQAKEICSNLIGELEKLDERPSSEVVLRACKQRMTDSLCRSCLGLQ
;
A
#
# COMPACT_ATOMS: atom_id res chain seq x y z
N MET A 1 46.38 10.96 -85.80
CA MET A 1 45.53 11.77 -84.92
C MET A 1 44.12 11.19 -84.78
N GLU A 2 43.34 11.02 -85.86
CA GLU A 2 41.96 10.47 -85.75
C GLU A 2 41.90 9.03 -85.21
N LYS A 3 42.83 8.16 -85.62
CA LYS A 3 42.84 6.75 -85.20
C LYS A 3 43.08 6.59 -83.69
N GLU A 4 44.01 7.38 -83.14
CA GLU A 4 44.33 7.43 -81.73
C GLU A 4 43.18 8.00 -80.89
N LEU A 5 42.46 9.00 -81.41
CA LEU A 5 41.28 9.56 -80.75
C LEU A 5 40.15 8.52 -80.65
N ARG A 6 39.92 7.75 -81.72
CA ARG A 6 38.93 6.68 -81.75
C ARG A 6 39.27 5.54 -80.79
N GLU A 7 40.54 5.13 -80.71
CA GLU A 7 40.99 4.11 -79.77
C GLU A 7 40.79 4.53 -78.30
N ARG A 8 41.05 5.81 -77.98
CA ARG A 8 40.79 6.37 -76.65
C ARG A 8 39.30 6.46 -76.32
N LEU A 9 38.46 6.80 -77.31
CA LEU A 9 37.01 6.85 -77.14
C LEU A 9 36.43 5.47 -76.84
N THR A 10 36.80 4.44 -77.62
CA THR A 10 36.31 3.07 -77.41
C THR A 10 36.74 2.51 -76.06
N ARG A 11 37.97 2.82 -75.61
CA ARG A 11 38.46 2.42 -74.28
C ARG A 11 37.68 3.13 -73.16
N CYS A 12 37.31 4.40 -73.35
CA CYS A 12 36.49 5.15 -72.41
C CYS A 12 35.05 4.60 -72.33
N GLU A 13 34.44 4.27 -73.47
CA GLU A 13 33.10 3.68 -73.53
C GLU A 13 33.03 2.30 -72.86
N GLN A 14 34.06 1.47 -73.06
CA GLN A 14 34.16 0.16 -72.40
C GLN A 14 34.31 0.30 -70.88
N ALA A 15 35.19 1.21 -70.42
CA ALA A 15 35.36 1.48 -69.00
C ALA A 15 34.06 2.01 -68.37
N ASN A 16 33.38 2.95 -69.03
CA ASN A 16 32.13 3.51 -68.54
C ASN A 16 31.02 2.45 -68.46
N ARG A 17 30.93 1.55 -69.46
CA ARG A 17 30.00 0.42 -69.43
C ARG A 17 30.28 -0.54 -68.27
N GLN A 18 31.56 -0.82 -67.99
CA GLN A 18 31.97 -1.66 -66.86
C GLN A 18 31.64 -1.01 -65.52
N THR A 19 31.95 0.28 -65.34
CA THR A 19 31.63 1.01 -64.10
C THR A 19 30.13 1.08 -63.85
N ARG A 20 29.33 1.34 -64.89
CA ARG A 20 27.86 1.38 -64.77
C ARG A 20 27.29 0.02 -64.38
N LEU A 21 27.84 -1.06 -64.94
CA LEU A 21 27.42 -2.42 -64.59
C LEU A 21 27.76 -2.76 -63.14
N MET A 22 29.00 -2.46 -62.69
CA MET A 22 29.40 -2.70 -61.30
C MET A 22 28.55 -1.91 -60.31
N LEU A 23 28.19 -0.67 -60.65
CA LEU A 23 27.36 0.19 -59.80
C LEU A 23 25.92 -0.34 -59.70
N CYS A 24 25.34 -0.83 -60.80
CA CYS A 24 24.03 -1.48 -60.75
C CYS A 24 24.07 -2.75 -59.89
N VAL A 25 25.10 -3.59 -60.06
CA VAL A 25 25.26 -4.83 -59.28
C VAL A 25 25.41 -4.52 -57.78
N SER A 26 26.26 -3.54 -57.42
CA SER A 26 26.45 -3.18 -56.01
C SER A 26 25.19 -2.60 -55.37
N LEU A 27 24.42 -1.77 -56.09
CA LEU A 27 23.11 -1.29 -55.63
C LEU A 27 22.10 -2.41 -55.44
N THR A 28 22.02 -3.36 -56.39
CA THR A 28 21.10 -4.51 -56.24
C THR A 28 21.47 -5.39 -55.06
N LEU A 29 22.77 -5.60 -54.80
CA LEU A 29 23.24 -6.39 -53.67
C LEU A 29 22.91 -5.73 -52.32
N LEU A 30 23.07 -4.40 -52.22
CA LEU A 30 22.71 -3.63 -51.03
C LEU A 30 21.21 -3.68 -50.72
N ILE A 31 20.36 -3.62 -51.76
CA ILE A 31 18.90 -3.72 -51.59
C ILE A 31 18.51 -5.12 -51.11
N VAL A 32 19.10 -6.18 -51.66
CA VAL A 32 18.84 -7.56 -51.21
C VAL A 32 19.31 -7.78 -49.77
N LEU A 33 20.46 -7.24 -49.38
CA LEU A 33 20.96 -7.28 -48.00
C LEU A 33 20.04 -6.52 -47.03
N ALA A 34 19.50 -5.38 -47.44
CA ALA A 34 18.58 -4.58 -46.62
C ALA A 34 17.22 -5.26 -46.41
N ILE A 35 16.69 -5.94 -47.44
CA ILE A 35 15.40 -6.65 -47.37
C ILE A 35 15.56 -8.03 -46.70
N GLY A 36 16.74 -8.64 -46.82
CA GLY A 36 17.06 -9.96 -46.29
C GLY A 36 17.43 -10.02 -44.81
N GLN A 37 17.21 -8.96 -44.02
CA GLN A 37 17.37 -8.99 -42.56
C GLN A 37 16.01 -9.23 -41.88
N PRO A 38 15.64 -10.48 -41.56
CA PRO A 38 14.41 -10.80 -40.82
C PRO A 38 14.59 -10.51 -39.32
N GLY A 39 14.97 -9.28 -38.95
CA GLY A 39 15.42 -8.98 -37.58
C GLY A 39 14.98 -7.64 -37.00
N LEU A 40 14.33 -6.74 -37.75
CA LEU A 40 13.99 -5.40 -37.25
C LEU A 40 12.49 -5.10 -37.16
N THR A 41 11.64 -6.10 -37.37
CA THR A 41 10.18 -5.98 -37.19
C THR A 41 9.63 -7.16 -36.40
N GLN A 42 10.27 -7.51 -35.28
CA GLN A 42 9.54 -8.19 -34.22
C GLN A 42 8.73 -7.13 -33.48
N VAL A 43 7.56 -6.79 -34.04
CA VAL A 43 6.44 -6.34 -33.23
C VAL A 43 6.01 -7.60 -32.49
N ASP A 44 6.55 -7.80 -31.29
CA ASP A 44 6.01 -8.82 -30.39
C ASP A 44 4.54 -8.47 -30.17
N ALA A 45 3.67 -9.16 -30.90
CA ALA A 45 2.30 -9.34 -30.49
C ALA A 45 2.38 -10.11 -29.19
N GLN A 46 2.44 -9.35 -28.09
CA GLN A 46 2.56 -9.83 -26.73
C GLN A 46 1.37 -10.73 -26.44
N GLN A 47 1.51 -12.02 -26.76
CA GLN A 47 0.56 -13.04 -26.37
C GLN A 47 0.53 -13.01 -24.85
N SER A 48 -0.58 -12.52 -24.29
CA SER A 48 -0.83 -12.55 -22.86
C SER A 48 -0.68 -14.00 -22.40
N GLN A 49 0.46 -14.30 -21.78
CA GLN A 49 0.62 -15.56 -21.07
C GLN A 49 -0.36 -15.52 -19.92
N VAL A 50 -1.39 -16.35 -20.00
CA VAL A 50 -2.30 -16.57 -18.88
C VAL A 50 -1.50 -17.35 -17.84
N VAL A 51 -1.25 -16.72 -16.70
CA VAL A 51 -0.61 -17.35 -15.55
C VAL A 51 -1.69 -17.73 -14.56
N ASP A 52 -1.84 -19.03 -14.29
CA ASP A 52 -2.87 -19.53 -13.37
C ASP A 52 -2.54 -19.21 -11.90
N ILE A 53 -1.26 -19.30 -11.52
CA ILE A 53 -0.79 -19.04 -10.15
C ILE A 53 0.52 -18.26 -10.19
N LEU A 54 0.53 -17.10 -9.54
CA LEU A 54 1.73 -16.31 -9.31
C LEU A 54 2.19 -16.48 -7.85
N ARG A 55 3.36 -17.10 -7.64
CA ARG A 55 4.01 -17.22 -6.32
C ARG A 55 5.20 -16.28 -6.25
N VAL A 56 5.06 -15.20 -5.50
CA VAL A 56 6.09 -14.17 -5.32
C VAL A 56 6.06 -13.65 -3.89
N ALA A 57 7.18 -13.06 -3.45
CA ALA A 57 7.25 -12.43 -2.13
C ALA A 57 6.52 -11.08 -2.09
N GLU A 58 6.56 -10.33 -3.20
CA GLU A 58 5.97 -9.00 -3.32
C GLU A 58 5.46 -8.75 -4.75
N ILE A 59 4.33 -8.04 -4.86
CA ILE A 59 3.81 -7.42 -6.08
C ILE A 59 3.60 -5.93 -5.80
N VAL A 60 4.18 -5.08 -6.63
CA VAL A 60 3.98 -3.63 -6.58
C VAL A 60 3.34 -3.17 -7.88
N ILE A 61 2.19 -2.50 -7.79
CA ILE A 61 1.56 -1.81 -8.92
C ILE A 61 2.03 -0.37 -8.89
N VAL A 62 2.65 0.08 -9.98
CA VAL A 62 3.21 1.42 -10.15
C VAL A 62 2.43 2.15 -11.24
N ASP A 63 2.12 3.42 -11.02
CA ASP A 63 1.46 4.25 -12.04
C ASP A 63 2.44 4.80 -13.10
N ASN A 64 1.90 5.53 -14.08
CA ASN A 64 2.70 6.09 -15.19
C ASN A 64 3.76 7.12 -14.74
N ASN A 65 3.67 7.63 -13.51
CA ASN A 65 4.64 8.57 -12.96
C ASN A 65 5.70 7.87 -12.09
N GLY A 66 5.68 6.54 -12.00
CA GLY A 66 6.59 5.79 -11.14
C GLY A 66 6.16 5.75 -9.67
N VAL A 67 4.90 6.07 -9.36
CA VAL A 67 4.39 6.08 -7.97
C VAL A 67 3.72 4.75 -7.66
N ASP A 68 4.13 4.11 -6.56
CA ASP A 68 3.46 2.92 -6.01
C ASP A 68 1.98 3.24 -5.73
N ARG A 69 1.07 2.37 -6.20
CA ARG A 69 -0.39 2.48 -6.01
C ARG A 69 -0.94 1.38 -5.13
N VAL A 70 -0.38 0.18 -5.27
CA VAL A 70 -0.75 -1.00 -4.49
C VAL A 70 0.51 -1.80 -4.23
N ARG A 71 0.66 -2.31 -3.00
CA ARG A 71 1.71 -3.26 -2.63
C ARG A 71 1.07 -4.46 -1.97
N LEU A 72 1.25 -5.64 -2.55
CA LEU A 72 0.91 -6.92 -1.94
C LEU A 72 2.22 -7.60 -1.52
N SER A 73 2.43 -7.88 -0.23
CA SER A 73 3.67 -8.51 0.23
C SER A 73 3.43 -9.50 1.36
N GLY A 74 4.23 -10.56 1.38
CA GLY A 74 4.35 -11.47 2.52
C GLY A 74 5.05 -10.83 3.73
N GLN A 75 5.74 -9.70 3.53
CA GLN A 75 6.31 -8.89 4.58
C GLN A 75 6.23 -7.41 4.18
N LEU A 76 5.21 -6.72 4.70
CA LEU A 76 4.99 -5.31 4.44
C LEU A 76 6.06 -4.44 5.14
N PRO A 77 6.44 -3.32 4.52
CA PRO A 77 7.34 -2.35 5.15
C PRO A 77 6.64 -1.64 6.32
N ASP A 78 7.46 -0.99 7.14
CA ASP A 78 7.00 -0.04 8.16
C ASP A 78 6.10 1.06 7.55
N ALA A 79 5.24 1.63 8.39
CA ALA A 79 4.38 2.73 7.96
C ALA A 79 5.23 4.00 7.74
N VAL A 80 4.93 4.77 6.68
CA VAL A 80 5.62 6.04 6.43
C VAL A 80 4.68 7.19 6.75
N ILE A 81 4.98 7.93 7.82
CA ILE A 81 4.20 9.09 8.26
C ILE A 81 5.08 10.33 8.15
N ASN A 82 4.69 11.28 7.30
CA ASN A 82 5.45 12.51 7.02
C ASN A 82 6.94 12.23 6.68
N GLY A 83 7.18 11.20 5.87
CA GLY A 83 8.52 10.78 5.45
C GLY A 83 9.35 10.03 6.50
N LYS A 84 8.79 9.75 7.69
CA LYS A 84 9.44 8.96 8.73
C LYS A 84 8.88 7.54 8.76
N SER A 85 9.79 6.56 8.81
CA SER A 85 9.45 5.15 9.05
C SER A 85 9.02 4.97 10.50
N ILE A 86 7.81 4.45 10.70
CA ILE A 86 7.22 4.16 12.00
C ILE A 86 6.93 2.65 12.06
N PRO A 87 7.50 1.93 13.03
CA PRO A 87 7.23 0.51 13.21
C PRO A 87 5.74 0.24 13.38
N ARG A 88 5.24 -0.83 12.74
CA ARG A 88 3.83 -1.25 12.88
C ARG A 88 3.53 -2.00 14.19
N GLY A 89 4.52 -2.16 15.06
CA GLY A 89 4.43 -2.95 16.29
C GLY A 89 4.66 -4.44 16.07
N GLU A 90 4.05 -5.02 15.02
CA GLU A 90 4.19 -6.42 14.62
C GLU A 90 4.56 -6.57 13.14
N LYS A 91 4.99 -7.78 12.76
CA LYS A 91 5.18 -8.11 11.35
C LYS A 91 3.81 -8.19 10.69
N ALA A 92 3.67 -7.61 9.50
CA ALA A 92 2.43 -7.61 8.75
C ALA A 92 2.63 -8.18 7.35
N ALA A 93 1.65 -8.94 6.86
CA ALA A 93 1.52 -9.37 5.47
C ALA A 93 0.18 -8.90 4.93
N GLY A 94 0.06 -8.67 3.62
CA GLY A 94 -1.19 -8.27 2.99
C GLY A 94 -1.00 -7.17 1.95
N ILE A 95 -1.99 -6.28 1.86
CA ILE A 95 -2.12 -5.23 0.84
C ILE A 95 -2.05 -3.85 1.47
N LEU A 96 -1.22 -2.97 0.92
CA LEU A 96 -1.24 -1.53 1.18
C LEU A 96 -1.71 -0.77 -0.05
N LEU A 97 -2.47 0.29 0.18
CA LEU A 97 -3.03 1.17 -0.84
C LEU A 97 -2.37 2.55 -0.74
N TYR A 98 -2.00 3.14 -1.87
CA TYR A 98 -1.33 4.44 -1.92
C TYR A 98 -2.08 5.41 -2.83
N ASP A 99 -1.98 6.72 -2.53
CA ASP A 99 -2.49 7.77 -3.42
C ASP A 99 -1.46 8.20 -4.48
N ASP A 100 -1.81 9.23 -5.24
CA ASP A 100 -1.01 9.79 -6.36
C ASP A 100 0.29 10.45 -5.91
N THR A 101 0.48 10.61 -4.61
CA THR A 101 1.71 11.14 -4.02
C THR A 101 2.61 10.02 -3.45
N GLY A 102 2.16 8.77 -3.51
CA GLY A 102 2.83 7.63 -2.87
C GLY A 102 2.57 7.54 -1.36
N GLN A 103 1.60 8.31 -0.84
CA GLN A 103 1.23 8.24 0.57
C GLN A 103 0.26 7.08 0.82
N GLU A 104 0.53 6.26 1.84
CA GLU A 104 -0.34 5.17 2.28
C GLU A 104 -1.72 5.71 2.69
N ARG A 105 -2.79 5.06 2.20
CA ARG A 105 -4.20 5.42 2.41
C ARG A 105 -5.02 4.32 3.10
N GLY A 106 -4.33 3.30 3.58
CA GLY A 106 -4.92 2.15 4.25
C GLY A 106 -4.42 0.84 3.66
N GLY A 107 -5.02 -0.26 4.11
CA GLY A 107 -4.64 -1.59 3.69
C GLY A 107 -5.49 -2.69 4.30
N TYR A 108 -5.28 -3.91 3.82
CA TYR A 108 -5.80 -5.14 4.40
C TYR A 108 -4.60 -5.99 4.84
N VAL A 109 -4.46 -6.21 6.13
CA VAL A 109 -3.24 -6.77 6.71
C VAL A 109 -3.54 -7.87 7.73
N THR A 110 -2.67 -8.86 7.78
CA THR A 110 -2.64 -9.92 8.80
C THR A 110 -1.33 -9.79 9.58
N PHE A 111 -1.42 -9.78 10.90
CA PHE A 111 -0.29 -9.58 11.80
C PHE A 111 0.26 -10.90 12.34
N SER A 112 1.55 -10.91 12.65
CA SER A 112 2.25 -12.02 13.29
C SER A 112 3.18 -11.48 14.38
N PRO A 113 3.16 -12.08 15.60
CA PRO A 113 2.56 -13.37 15.94
C PRO A 113 1.09 -13.33 16.39
N SER A 114 0.47 -12.16 16.57
CA SER A 114 -0.89 -12.08 17.15
C SER A 114 -1.97 -12.81 16.34
N GLY A 115 -1.80 -12.93 15.01
CA GLY A 115 -2.82 -13.48 14.12
C GLY A 115 -3.96 -12.50 13.84
N ASN A 116 -3.89 -11.28 14.39
CA ASN A 116 -4.90 -10.25 14.17
C ASN A 116 -4.99 -9.88 12.69
N VAL A 117 -6.19 -9.49 12.26
CA VAL A 117 -6.44 -9.00 10.90
C VAL A 117 -7.00 -7.59 10.99
N ALA A 118 -6.58 -6.69 10.10
CA ALA A 118 -7.12 -5.35 10.01
C ALA A 118 -7.36 -4.90 8.57
N LEU A 119 -8.45 -4.16 8.37
CA LEU A 119 -8.72 -3.32 7.21
C LEU A 119 -8.79 -1.87 7.68
N THR A 120 -7.91 -1.03 7.15
CA THR A 120 -7.82 0.39 7.53
C THR A 120 -8.12 1.30 6.36
N LEU A 121 -8.66 2.49 6.65
CA LEU A 121 -8.78 3.58 5.68
C LEU A 121 -8.24 4.85 6.30
N ASP A 122 -7.36 5.52 5.56
CA ASP A 122 -6.68 6.71 6.00
C ASP A 122 -7.00 7.90 5.09
N THR A 123 -7.14 9.07 5.70
CA THR A 123 -6.93 10.34 5.02
C THR A 123 -5.43 10.59 4.88
N ARG A 124 -5.02 11.59 4.09
CA ARG A 124 -3.62 12.05 4.05
C ARG A 124 -3.05 12.49 5.42
N LYS A 125 -3.91 12.68 6.42
CA LYS A 125 -3.52 13.20 7.73
C LYS A 125 -3.58 12.15 8.85
N GLN A 126 -4.52 11.23 8.76
CA GLN A 126 -4.83 10.27 9.84
C GLN A 126 -5.72 9.13 9.36
N GLN A 127 -5.69 8.03 10.08
CA GLN A 127 -6.68 6.95 9.99
C GLN A 127 -8.09 7.46 10.34
N VAL A 128 -9.08 6.99 9.58
CA VAL A 128 -10.50 7.35 9.74
C VAL A 128 -11.43 6.14 9.75
N ALA A 129 -10.96 4.95 9.39
CA ALA A 129 -11.67 3.70 9.60
C ALA A 129 -10.72 2.56 9.99
N LEU A 130 -11.21 1.66 10.84
CA LEU A 130 -10.57 0.42 11.26
C LEU A 130 -11.64 -0.66 11.35
N PHE A 131 -11.42 -1.76 10.66
CA PHE A 131 -12.14 -3.01 10.89
C PHE A 131 -11.08 -4.02 11.28
N ALA A 132 -11.22 -4.66 12.43
CA ALA A 132 -10.24 -5.63 12.89
C ALA A 132 -10.93 -6.84 13.50
N ALA A 133 -10.23 -7.96 13.45
CA ALA A 133 -10.56 -9.17 14.18
C ALA A 133 -9.29 -9.66 14.88
N ASP A 134 -9.45 -10.19 16.08
CA ASP A 134 -8.38 -10.96 16.71
C ASP A 134 -8.35 -12.40 16.14
N ALA A 135 -7.38 -13.19 16.59
CA ALA A 135 -7.22 -14.57 16.12
C ALA A 135 -8.25 -15.55 16.68
N GLU A 136 -9.05 -15.16 17.68
CA GLU A 136 -9.88 -16.07 18.47
C GLU A 136 -11.37 -15.84 18.19
N ASP A 137 -11.97 -14.76 18.71
CA ASP A 137 -13.41 -14.53 18.66
C ASP A 137 -13.85 -13.06 18.69
N GLY A 138 -12.92 -12.11 18.74
CA GLY A 138 -13.21 -10.68 18.80
C GLY A 138 -13.21 -9.99 17.44
N ALA A 139 -14.13 -9.06 17.25
CA ALA A 139 -14.19 -8.17 16.09
C ALA A 139 -14.61 -6.75 16.46
N VAL A 140 -14.05 -5.77 15.76
CA VAL A 140 -14.33 -4.34 15.95
C VAL A 140 -14.41 -3.62 14.61
N ALA A 141 -15.34 -2.67 14.52
CA ALA A 141 -15.45 -1.71 13.43
C ALA A 141 -15.53 -0.31 14.03
N ARG A 142 -14.58 0.56 13.70
CA ARG A 142 -14.50 1.92 14.24
C ARG A 142 -14.27 2.94 13.15
N LEU A 143 -15.01 4.04 13.25
CA LEU A 143 -14.92 5.21 12.37
C LEU A 143 -14.60 6.45 13.19
N TRP A 144 -13.79 7.36 12.62
CA TRP A 144 -13.40 8.61 13.26
C TRP A 144 -13.65 9.84 12.37
N ARG A 145 -13.97 10.95 13.03
CA ARG A 145 -13.86 12.30 12.47
C ARG A 145 -13.23 13.23 13.52
N GLY A 146 -11.92 13.46 13.41
CA GLY A 146 -11.19 14.18 14.45
C GLY A 146 -11.25 13.41 15.78
N LYS A 147 -11.85 14.02 16.80
CA LYS A 147 -12.03 13.42 18.13
C LYS A 147 -13.37 12.70 18.33
N ASP A 148 -14.26 12.77 17.35
CA ASP A 148 -15.55 12.07 17.39
C ASP A 148 -15.39 10.70 16.77
N TRP A 149 -16.07 9.70 17.32
CA TRP A 149 -15.95 8.32 16.87
C TRP A 149 -17.22 7.49 17.11
N VAL A 150 -17.39 6.45 16.31
CA VAL A 150 -18.40 5.41 16.48
C VAL A 150 -17.70 4.06 16.37
N GLU A 151 -17.98 3.15 17.31
CA GLU A 151 -17.39 1.82 17.38
C GLU A 151 -18.50 0.78 17.53
N MET A 152 -18.46 -0.27 16.72
CA MET A 152 -19.20 -1.51 16.93
C MET A 152 -18.21 -2.60 17.29
N ARG A 153 -18.52 -3.40 18.30
CA ARG A 153 -17.64 -4.47 18.75
C ARG A 153 -18.43 -5.70 19.16
N THR A 154 -17.86 -6.87 18.92
CA THR A 154 -18.30 -8.16 19.45
C THR A 154 -17.07 -8.87 19.99
N ASP A 155 -17.07 -9.19 21.29
CA ASP A 155 -15.98 -9.90 21.96
C ASP A 155 -16.54 -10.73 23.12
N ALA A 156 -15.69 -11.31 23.97
CA ALA A 156 -16.09 -12.05 25.17
C ALA A 156 -17.01 -11.25 26.12
N GLY A 157 -16.97 -9.91 26.07
CA GLY A 157 -17.85 -9.01 26.82
C GLY A 157 -19.22 -8.78 26.16
N GLY A 158 -19.46 -9.37 24.99
CA GLY A 158 -20.69 -9.30 24.22
C GLY A 158 -20.68 -8.28 23.08
N ALA A 159 -21.83 -8.13 22.41
CA ALA A 159 -22.02 -7.16 21.35
C ALA A 159 -22.29 -5.76 21.93
N ARG A 160 -21.61 -4.73 21.41
CA ARG A 160 -21.79 -3.34 21.82
C ARG A 160 -21.63 -2.34 20.69
N LEU A 161 -22.38 -1.24 20.79
CA LEU A 161 -22.25 -0.02 20.00
C LEU A 161 -21.85 1.12 20.93
N SER A 162 -20.73 1.76 20.66
CA SER A 162 -20.20 2.88 21.43
C SER A 162 -20.05 4.12 20.57
N ILE A 163 -20.42 5.28 21.11
CA ILE A 163 -20.31 6.58 20.45
C ILE A 163 -19.53 7.52 21.37
N GLY A 164 -18.49 8.14 20.82
CA GLY A 164 -17.72 9.16 21.52
C GLY A 164 -17.73 10.51 20.82
N ARG A 165 -17.64 11.57 21.63
CA ARG A 165 -17.55 12.96 21.19
C ARG A 165 -16.42 13.64 21.94
N SER A 166 -15.61 14.43 21.24
CA SER A 166 -14.44 15.09 21.83
C SER A 166 -13.54 14.13 22.62
N ASP A 167 -13.42 12.89 22.14
CA ASP A 167 -12.62 11.81 22.73
C ASP A 167 -13.16 11.24 24.07
N GLU A 168 -14.42 11.53 24.40
CA GLU A 168 -15.11 10.97 25.57
C GLU A 168 -16.27 10.07 25.12
N LEU A 169 -16.46 8.93 25.80
CA LEU A 169 -17.61 8.06 25.60
C LEU A 169 -18.88 8.78 26.08
N VAL A 170 -19.85 8.91 25.17
CA VAL A 170 -21.14 9.56 25.45
C VAL A 170 -22.26 8.54 25.53
N VAL A 171 -22.24 7.52 24.67
CA VAL A 171 -23.27 6.47 24.60
C VAL A 171 -22.60 5.12 24.42
N GLN A 172 -23.08 4.11 25.15
CA GLN A 172 -22.82 2.71 24.85
C GLN A 172 -24.12 1.92 24.98
N GLU A 173 -24.40 1.07 23.99
CA GLU A 173 -25.50 0.12 24.00
C GLU A 173 -24.95 -1.32 23.83
N PRO A 174 -25.25 -2.26 24.76
CA PRO A 174 -25.97 -2.04 26.00
C PRO A 174 -25.18 -1.14 26.97
N ALA A 175 -25.90 -0.44 27.84
CA ALA A 175 -25.31 0.38 28.89
C ALA A 175 -24.31 -0.44 29.73
N ILE A 176 -23.21 0.20 30.12
CA ILE A 176 -22.16 -0.43 30.93
C ILE A 176 -22.76 -0.87 32.27
N SER A 177 -22.75 -2.18 32.54
CA SER A 177 -23.15 -2.73 33.83
C SER A 177 -22.13 -2.40 34.92
N GLU A 178 -22.54 -2.45 36.20
CA GLU A 178 -21.61 -2.24 37.32
C GLU A 178 -20.45 -3.25 37.34
N ILE A 179 -20.69 -4.49 36.91
CA ILE A 179 -19.66 -5.54 36.83
C ILE A 179 -18.62 -5.15 35.79
N GLN A 180 -19.06 -4.78 34.59
CA GLN A 180 -18.18 -4.33 33.51
C GLN A 180 -17.43 -3.05 33.90
N ALA A 181 -18.08 -2.09 34.56
CA ALA A 181 -17.42 -0.88 35.03
C ALA A 181 -16.27 -1.18 36.00
N LYS A 182 -16.48 -2.12 36.94
CA LYS A 182 -15.45 -2.58 37.88
C LYS A 182 -14.30 -3.29 37.17
N GLU A 183 -14.61 -4.14 36.19
CA GLU A 183 -13.59 -4.84 35.40
C GLU A 183 -12.73 -3.88 34.59
N ILE A 184 -13.35 -2.95 33.85
CA ILE A 184 -12.64 -1.91 33.08
C ILE A 184 -11.77 -1.07 34.03
N CYS A 185 -12.30 -0.70 35.19
CA CYS A 185 -11.57 0.07 36.20
C CYS A 185 -10.34 -0.70 36.73
N SER A 186 -10.51 -1.98 37.10
CA SER A 186 -9.44 -2.84 37.59
C SER A 186 -8.33 -2.99 36.54
N ASN A 187 -8.71 -3.19 35.28
CA ASN A 187 -7.76 -3.30 34.17
C ASN A 187 -6.98 -2.00 33.97
N LEU A 188 -7.66 -0.85 34.01
CA LEU A 188 -7.01 0.47 33.91
C LEU A 188 -6.01 0.69 35.06
N ILE A 189 -6.39 0.39 36.30
CA ILE A 189 -5.50 0.54 37.46
C ILE A 189 -4.29 -0.39 37.32
N GLY A 190 -4.51 -1.65 36.92
CA GLY A 190 -3.44 -2.62 36.69
C GLY A 190 -2.48 -2.22 35.56
N GLU A 191 -2.97 -1.53 34.52
CA GLU A 191 -2.11 -0.93 33.47
C GLU A 191 -1.25 0.21 34.03
N LEU A 192 -1.83 1.08 34.87
CA LEU A 192 -1.12 2.21 35.48
C LEU A 192 -0.04 1.76 36.48
N GLU A 193 -0.24 0.64 37.16
CA GLU A 193 0.74 0.07 38.11
C GLU A 193 1.97 -0.50 37.42
N LYS A 194 1.89 -0.85 36.13
CA LYS A 194 3.01 -1.35 35.33
C LYS A 194 3.91 -0.24 34.79
N LEU A 195 3.51 1.03 34.94
CA LEU A 195 4.28 2.17 34.47
C LEU A 195 5.31 2.58 35.51
N ASP A 196 6.55 2.79 35.07
CA ASP A 196 7.64 3.29 35.92
C ASP A 196 7.34 4.69 36.49
N GLU A 197 6.66 5.53 35.71
CA GLU A 197 6.19 6.86 36.11
C GLU A 197 4.68 6.95 35.96
N ARG A 198 3.99 7.34 37.05
CA ARG A 198 2.54 7.51 37.04
C ARG A 198 2.14 8.79 36.29
N PRO A 199 1.25 8.70 35.28
CA PRO A 199 0.71 9.88 34.61
C PRO A 199 -0.06 10.78 35.59
N SER A 200 -0.25 12.04 35.22
CA SER A 200 -1.09 12.95 36.01
C SER A 200 -2.55 12.46 36.04
N SER A 201 -3.27 12.81 37.11
CA SER A 201 -4.68 12.45 37.29
C SER A 201 -5.56 12.90 36.12
N GLU A 202 -5.24 14.03 35.49
CA GLU A 202 -5.96 14.52 34.32
C GLU A 202 -5.79 13.61 33.09
N VAL A 203 -4.57 13.10 32.85
CA VAL A 203 -4.29 12.16 31.76
C VAL A 203 -5.01 10.84 32.01
N VAL A 204 -4.99 10.34 33.25
CA VAL A 204 -5.69 9.12 33.64
C VAL A 204 -7.21 9.27 33.47
N LEU A 205 -7.78 10.40 33.92
CA LEU A 205 -9.21 10.66 33.78
C LEU A 205 -9.62 10.70 32.30
N ARG A 206 -8.82 11.36 31.46
CA ARG A 206 -9.07 11.42 30.00
C ARG A 206 -9.04 10.03 29.37
N ALA A 207 -8.05 9.21 29.71
CA ALA A 207 -7.96 7.82 29.22
C ALA A 207 -9.11 6.95 29.72
N CYS A 208 -9.57 7.17 30.95
CA CYS A 208 -10.73 6.49 31.49
C CYS A 208 -12.01 6.84 30.71
N LYS A 209 -12.22 8.13 30.43
CA LYS A 209 -13.42 8.63 29.74
C LYS A 209 -13.60 8.11 28.32
N GLN A 210 -12.53 7.61 27.70
CA GLN A 210 -12.61 6.91 26.42
C GLN A 210 -13.25 5.51 26.54
N ARG A 211 -13.27 4.92 27.74
CA ARG A 211 -13.71 3.54 28.01
C ARG A 211 -15.04 3.46 28.77
N MET A 212 -15.35 4.46 29.60
CA MET A 212 -16.60 4.55 30.36
C MET A 212 -17.04 6.00 30.53
N THR A 213 -18.28 6.23 30.97
CA THR A 213 -18.82 7.58 31.21
C THR A 213 -18.07 8.31 32.32
N ASP A 214 -18.07 9.66 32.31
CA ASP A 214 -17.38 10.49 33.33
C ASP A 214 -17.75 10.12 34.78
N SER A 215 -19.03 9.85 35.06
CA SER A 215 -19.49 9.45 36.40
C SER A 215 -18.84 8.16 36.88
N LEU A 216 -18.80 7.12 36.04
CA LEU A 216 -18.13 5.86 36.31
C LEU A 216 -16.62 6.04 36.47
N CYS A 217 -16.00 6.90 35.66
CA CYS A 217 -14.57 7.20 35.78
C CYS A 217 -14.20 7.86 37.10
N ARG A 218 -14.97 8.88 37.51
CA ARG A 218 -14.77 9.56 38.79
C ARG A 218 -14.92 8.60 39.97
N SER A 219 -15.92 7.72 39.90
CA SER A 219 -16.10 6.66 40.90
C SER A 219 -14.93 5.66 40.90
N CYS A 220 -14.45 5.25 39.72
CA CYS A 220 -13.32 4.33 39.56
C CYS A 220 -12.03 4.90 40.15
N LEU A 221 -11.74 6.17 39.88
CA LEU A 221 -10.50 6.83 40.26
C LEU A 221 -10.53 7.48 41.65
N GLY A 222 -11.66 7.39 42.38
CA GLY A 222 -11.82 8.03 43.68
C GLY A 222 -11.81 9.57 43.62
N LEU A 223 -12.17 10.15 42.48
CA LEU A 223 -12.20 11.59 42.24
C LEU A 223 -13.63 12.11 42.48
N GLN A 224 -13.97 12.39 43.74
CA GLN A 224 -15.22 13.10 44.08
C GLN A 224 -15.06 14.61 43.90
#